data_AF-A0A8B5WD60-F1
#
_entry.id   AF-A0A8B5WD60-F1
#
_cell.length_a   1.000
_cell.length_b   1.000
_cell.length_c   1.000
_cell.angle_alpha   90.00
_cell.angle_beta   90.00
_cell.angle_gamma   90.00
#
_symmetry.space_group_name_H-M   'P 1'
#
loop_
_entity.id
_entity.type
_entity.pdbx_description
1 polymer ?
#
loop_
_entity_poly.entity_id
_entity_poly.type
_entity_poly.pdbx_seq_one_letter_code
_entity_poly.pdbx_strand_id
1 'polypeptide(L)'
;MSVFAEGSYDSYEDTIRAADTLVMRGHEKDDMKIVGNSSALQEYDDAAGISAVEHSKIHSEEESTVLEEYETELQSDKLILLVNEAGD
;
A
#
# COMPACT_ATOMS: atom_id res chain seq x y z
N MET A 1 6.64 13.03 -7.17
CA MET A 1 6.00 13.13 -5.83
C MET A 1 6.70 12.06 -5.01
N SER A 2 7.14 12.32 -3.79
CA SER A 2 7.90 11.29 -3.08
C SER A 2 6.95 10.16 -2.70
N VAL A 3 7.29 8.92 -3.00
CA VAL A 3 6.51 7.75 -2.57
C VAL A 3 7.36 6.92 -1.63
N PHE A 4 6.75 6.40 -0.57
CA PHE A 4 7.40 5.48 0.35
C PHE A 4 6.44 4.37 0.79
N ALA A 5 6.99 3.27 1.26
CA ALA A 5 6.23 2.20 1.89
C ALA A 5 6.25 2.38 3.41
N GLU A 6 5.08 2.47 4.06
CA GLU A 6 4.99 2.54 5.53
C GLU A 6 5.32 1.17 6.15
N GLY A 7 5.03 0.08 5.43
CA GLY A 7 5.40 -1.27 5.86
C GLY A 7 4.73 -2.39 5.07
N SER A 8 5.03 -3.62 5.48
CA SER A 8 4.41 -4.85 5.00
C SER A 8 3.53 -5.49 6.08
N TYR A 9 2.40 -6.04 5.67
CA TYR A 9 1.35 -6.53 6.57
C TYR A 9 0.85 -7.89 6.10
N ASP A 10 0.56 -8.77 7.06
CA ASP A 10 0.04 -10.12 6.78
C ASP A 10 -1.49 -10.13 6.54
N SER A 11 -2.19 -9.03 6.86
CA SER A 11 -3.64 -8.94 6.72
C SER A 11 -4.12 -7.55 6.29
N TYR A 12 -5.30 -7.52 5.67
CA TYR A 12 -5.97 -6.27 5.31
C TYR A 12 -6.30 -5.43 6.55
N GLU A 13 -6.76 -6.06 7.64
CA GLU A 13 -7.10 -5.38 8.89
C GLU A 13 -5.89 -4.62 9.48
N ASP A 14 -4.71 -5.24 9.46
CA ASP A 14 -3.49 -4.59 9.94
C ASP A 14 -3.05 -3.44 9.03
N THR A 15 -3.23 -3.60 7.72
CA THR A 15 -2.95 -2.55 6.74
C THR A 15 -3.84 -1.32 6.98
N ILE A 16 -5.14 -1.53 7.25
CA ILE A 16 -6.08 -0.44 7.54
C ILE A 16 -5.76 0.24 8.86
N ARG A 17 -5.38 -0.50 9.91
CA ARG A 17 -4.93 0.11 11.18
C ARG A 17 -3.71 1.01 11.00
N ALA A 18 -2.77 0.61 10.16
CA ALA A 18 -1.61 1.44 9.82
C ALA A 18 -2.04 2.69 9.05
N ALA A 19 -2.91 2.54 8.06
CA ALA A 19 -3.42 3.68 7.31
C ALA A 19 -4.21 4.66 8.18
N ASP A 20 -5.09 4.20 9.07
CA ASP A 20 -5.80 5.08 10.00
C ASP A 20 -4.82 5.82 10.94
N THR A 21 -3.72 5.17 11.32
CA THR A 21 -2.64 5.83 12.09
C THR A 21 -1.98 6.95 11.28
N LEU A 22 -1.74 6.75 9.99
CA LEU A 22 -1.21 7.80 9.10
C LEU A 22 -2.22 8.93 8.89
N VAL A 23 -3.50 8.62 8.77
CA VAL A 23 -4.56 9.64 8.70
C VAL A 23 -4.57 10.51 9.96
N MET A 24 -4.42 9.89 11.14
CA MET A 24 -4.29 10.64 12.40
C MET A 24 -3.02 11.50 12.46
N ARG A 25 -1.98 11.17 11.68
CA ARG A 25 -0.75 11.98 11.53
C ARG A 25 -0.89 13.09 10.48
N GLY A 26 -1.99 13.13 9.74
CA GLY A 26 -2.30 14.19 8.78
C GLY A 26 -2.18 13.80 7.30
N HIS A 27 -1.95 12.52 6.98
CA HIS A 27 -1.97 12.04 5.60
C HIS A 27 -3.40 11.81 5.09
N GLU A 28 -3.65 12.02 3.80
CA GLU A 28 -4.96 11.77 3.20
C GLU A 28 -5.06 10.31 2.71
N LYS A 29 -6.27 9.72 2.78
CA LYS A 29 -6.48 8.34 2.30
C LYS A 29 -6.30 8.22 0.78
N ASP A 30 -6.60 9.29 0.04
CA ASP A 30 -6.38 9.39 -1.40
C ASP A 30 -4.90 9.30 -1.80
N ASP A 31 -3.99 9.65 -0.88
CA ASP A 31 -2.55 9.52 -1.07
C ASP A 31 -2.03 8.12 -0.77
N MET A 32 -2.88 7.24 -0.24
CA MET A 32 -2.50 5.89 0.19
C MET A 32 -2.98 4.82 -0.79
N LYS A 33 -2.18 3.77 -0.90
CA LYS A 33 -2.49 2.64 -1.76
C LYS A 33 -1.99 1.34 -1.17
N ILE A 34 -2.84 0.32 -1.18
CA ILE A 34 -2.49 -1.02 -0.76
C ILE A 34 -2.06 -1.81 -1.99
N VAL A 35 -0.83 -2.29 -1.96
CA VAL A 35 -0.26 -3.10 -3.03
C VAL A 35 -0.12 -4.53 -2.55
N GLY A 36 -0.61 -5.47 -3.33
CA GLY A 36 -0.49 -6.90 -3.03
C GLY A 36 -0.52 -7.74 -4.30
N ASN A 37 -0.41 -9.06 -4.14
CA ASN A 37 -0.69 -9.99 -5.22
C ASN A 37 -2.21 -10.27 -5.30
N SER A 38 -2.66 -10.96 -6.34
CA SER A 38 -4.10 -11.25 -6.53
C SER A 38 -4.72 -12.07 -5.39
N SER A 39 -3.93 -12.86 -4.68
CA SER A 39 -4.38 -13.70 -3.57
C SER A 39 -4.60 -12.88 -2.30
N ALA A 40 -3.61 -12.06 -1.91
CA ALA A 40 -3.69 -11.18 -0.75
C ALA A 40 -4.80 -10.13 -0.90
N LEU A 41 -5.07 -9.69 -2.14
CA LEU A 41 -6.13 -8.73 -2.44
C LEU A 41 -7.52 -9.35 -2.57
N GLN A 42 -7.68 -10.68 -2.56
CA GLN A 42 -9.03 -11.30 -2.57
C GLN A 42 -9.84 -10.98 -1.32
N GLU A 43 -9.15 -10.75 -0.19
CA GLU A 43 -9.77 -10.40 1.08
C GLU A 43 -9.95 -8.88 1.26
N TYR A 44 -9.65 -8.10 0.23
CA TYR A 44 -9.82 -6.64 0.25
C TYR A 44 -11.30 -6.25 0.32
N ASP A 45 -11.62 -5.36 1.26
CA ASP A 45 -12.95 -4.78 1.42
C ASP A 45 -12.90 -3.26 1.22
N ASP A 46 -13.62 -2.74 0.23
CA ASP A 46 -13.55 -1.33 -0.19
C ASP A 46 -14.04 -0.31 0.87
N ALA A 47 -14.61 -0.77 2.00
CA ALA A 47 -15.19 0.11 3.01
C ALA A 47 -14.18 1.07 3.67
N ALA A 48 -12.89 0.79 3.60
CA ALA A 48 -11.86 1.64 4.23
C ALA A 48 -11.53 2.91 3.43
N GLY A 49 -11.93 2.97 2.16
CA GLY A 49 -11.69 4.12 1.27
C GLY A 49 -10.23 4.29 0.84
N ILE A 50 -9.45 3.21 0.81
CA ILE A 50 -8.04 3.22 0.39
C ILE A 50 -7.90 2.36 -0.84
N SER A 51 -7.38 2.90 -1.93
CA SER A 51 -7.25 2.15 -3.17
C SER A 51 -6.36 0.91 -3.00
N ALA A 52 -6.80 -0.24 -3.50
CA ALA A 52 -5.99 -1.43 -3.61
C ALA A 52 -5.63 -1.73 -5.07
N VAL A 53 -4.38 -2.04 -5.33
CA VAL A 53 -3.88 -2.36 -6.67
C VAL A 53 -2.97 -3.57 -6.62
N GLU A 54 -3.07 -4.39 -7.65
CA GLU A 54 -2.14 -5.50 -7.80
C GLU A 54 -0.75 -4.98 -8.19
N HIS A 55 0.30 -5.53 -7.58
CA HIS A 55 1.69 -5.17 -7.88
C HIS A 55 1.99 -5.18 -9.39
N SER A 56 1.47 -6.16 -10.13
CA SER A 56 1.67 -6.29 -11.58
C SER A 56 1.13 -5.12 -12.41
N LYS A 57 0.21 -4.32 -11.84
CA LYS A 57 -0.45 -3.16 -12.48
C LYS A 57 0.22 -1.83 -12.12
N ILE A 58 1.25 -1.85 -11.27
CA ILE A 58 2.08 -0.68 -11.02
C ILE A 58 2.95 -0.44 -12.24
N HIS A 59 2.84 0.76 -12.81
CA HIS A 59 3.62 1.19 -13.97
C HIS A 59 4.47 2.44 -13.68
N SER A 60 4.33 3.02 -12.48
CA SER A 60 5.16 4.13 -12.05
C SER A 60 6.55 3.63 -11.68
N GLU A 61 7.59 4.29 -12.19
CA GLU A 61 8.99 4.00 -11.84
C GLU A 61 9.23 4.23 -10.34
N GLU A 62 8.71 5.33 -9.78
CA GLU A 62 8.89 5.67 -8.36
C GLU A 62 8.28 4.58 -7.45
N GLU A 63 7.05 4.14 -7.74
CA GLU A 63 6.39 3.08 -6.96
C GLU A 63 7.10 1.73 -7.13
N SER A 64 7.53 1.41 -8.35
CA SER A 64 8.23 0.15 -8.64
C SER A 64 9.53 0.06 -7.85
N THR A 65 10.34 1.13 -7.80
CA THR A 65 11.59 1.16 -7.05
C THR A 65 11.39 0.88 -5.56
N VAL A 66 10.34 1.43 -4.96
CA VAL A 66 10.01 1.14 -3.55
C VAL A 66 9.57 -0.31 -3.40
N LEU A 67 8.73 -0.83 -4.30
CA LEU A 67 8.20 -2.19 -4.22
C LEU A 67 9.25 -3.27 -4.50
N GLU A 68 10.33 -2.96 -5.24
CA GLU A 68 11.47 -3.86 -5.42
C GLU A 68 12.11 -4.24 -4.07
N GLU A 69 12.12 -3.33 -3.09
CA GLU A 69 12.61 -3.63 -1.73
C GLU A 69 11.71 -4.61 -0.96
N TYR A 70 10.44 -4.75 -1.39
CA TYR A 70 9.42 -5.60 -0.77
C TYR A 70 8.99 -6.77 -1.67
N GLU A 71 9.79 -7.13 -2.69
CA GLU A 71 9.44 -8.18 -3.64
C GLU A 71 9.19 -9.53 -2.93
N THR A 72 9.99 -9.85 -1.92
CA THR A 72 9.89 -11.12 -1.18
C THR A 72 8.58 -11.19 -0.39
N GLU A 73 8.17 -10.07 0.22
CA GLU A 73 6.93 -9.91 0.95
C GLU A 73 5.72 -10.03 0.02
N LEU A 74 5.75 -9.35 -1.13
CA LEU A 74 4.70 -9.43 -2.15
C LEU A 74 4.54 -10.85 -2.73
N GLN A 75 5.64 -11.59 -2.87
CA GLN A 75 5.60 -13.01 -3.25
C GLN A 75 5.09 -13.92 -2.12
N SER A 76 5.16 -13.47 -0.87
CA SER A 76 4.71 -14.21 0.33
C SER A 76 3.28 -13.83 0.77
N ASP A 77 2.46 -13.36 -0.17
CA ASP A 77 1.06 -12.94 0.07
C ASP A 77 0.90 -11.79 1.08
N LYS A 78 1.93 -10.98 1.30
CA LYS A 78 1.82 -9.77 2.13
C LYS A 78 1.26 -8.59 1.35
N LEU A 79 0.67 -7.66 2.09
CA LEU A 79 0.19 -6.38 1.63
C LEU A 79 1.20 -5.29 1.99
N ILE A 80 1.46 -4.38 1.07
CA ILE A 80 2.35 -3.22 1.24
C ILE A 80 1.49 -1.96 1.23
N LEU A 81 1.64 -1.09 2.23
CA LEU A 81 1.01 0.23 2.23
C LEU A 81 1.96 1.25 1.63
N LEU A 82 1.67 1.69 0.40
CA LEU A 82 2.34 2.81 -0.24
C LEU A 82 1.65 4.12 0.14
N VAL A 83 2.46 5.15 0.36
CA VAL A 83 2.03 6.51 0.69
C VAL A 83 2.71 7.48 -0.27
N ASN A 84 1.90 8.25 -0.99
CA ASN A 84 2.37 9.35 -1.82
C ASN A 84 2.44 10.62 -0.97
N GLU A 85 3.64 11.14 -0.73
CA GLU A 85 3.79 12.48 -0.22
C GLU A 85 3.70 13.46 -1.39
N ALA A 86 2.61 14.22 -1.43
CA ALA A 86 2.56 15.46 -2.18
C ALA A 86 3.63 16.38 -1.60
N GLY A 87 4.80 16.39 -2.23
CA GLY A 87 5.86 17.36 -1.92
C GLY A 87 5.32 18.76 -2.16
N ASP A 88 5.37 19.58 -1.12
CA ASP A 88 5.03 21.01 -1.11
C ASP A 88 5.81 21.80 -2.17
#